data_AF-A0A352V9V4-F1
#
_entry.id   AF-A0A352V9V4-F1
#
_cell.length_a   1.000
_cell.length_b   1.000
_cell.length_c   1.000
_cell.angle_alpha   90.00
_cell.angle_beta   90.00
_cell.angle_gamma   90.00
#
_symmetry.space_group_name_H-M   'P 1'
#
loop_
_entity.id
_entity.type
_entity.pdbx_description
1 polymer ?
#
loop_
_entity_poly.entity_id
_entity_poly.type
_entity_poly.pdbx_seq_one_letter_code
_entity_poly.pdbx_strand_id
1 'polypeptide(L)'
;MLKRMVIISFLPLIFGVLFSCELIGGDESKADEITNVTFIINGNFNFGNITTGYYPIKDSYLTGTFNNWAVADSSCKMTKQSNGNFSITKEFKKGSTIKFKIQCTTTYTIENEEPPIWISQMDSEYENRFVLSPLDVTFEDDGFEGINAVLLVP
;
A
#
# COMPACT_ATOMS: atom_id res chain seq x y z
N MET A 1 -85.62 33.17 37.49
CA MET A 1 -85.44 32.55 36.16
C MET A 1 -84.34 31.49 36.25
N LEU A 2 -84.60 30.29 35.70
CA LEU A 2 -83.69 29.30 35.08
C LEU A 2 -82.24 29.14 35.62
N LYS A 3 -81.63 27.95 35.76
CA LYS A 3 -81.97 26.53 35.51
C LYS A 3 -80.77 25.73 36.09
N ARG A 4 -81.02 24.55 36.65
CA ARG A 4 -79.98 23.54 37.00
C ARG A 4 -79.29 23.02 35.73
N MET A 5 -78.00 22.63 35.79
CA MET A 5 -77.52 21.33 35.28
C MET A 5 -76.03 21.06 35.53
N VAL A 6 -75.76 19.81 35.94
CA VAL A 6 -74.46 19.13 36.04
C VAL A 6 -74.13 18.48 34.70
N ILE A 7 -72.86 18.56 34.24
CA ILE A 7 -72.22 17.69 33.22
C ILE A 7 -70.71 17.68 33.57
N ILE A 8 -70.12 16.64 34.17
CA ILE A 8 -69.58 15.36 33.64
C ILE A 8 -68.46 15.52 32.59
N SER A 9 -67.25 15.08 32.98
CA SER A 9 -66.21 14.40 32.18
C SER A 9 -65.36 15.21 31.19
N PHE A 10 -64.03 15.12 31.29
CA PHE A 10 -63.23 14.11 30.58
C PHE A 10 -61.74 14.30 30.91
N LEU A 11 -61.16 13.30 31.56
CA LEU A 11 -59.71 13.12 31.70
C LEU A 11 -59.20 12.57 30.36
N PRO A 12 -58.27 13.22 29.64
CA PRO A 12 -57.61 12.55 28.54
C PRO A 12 -56.53 11.61 29.08
N LEU A 13 -56.85 10.31 29.00
CA LEU A 13 -55.88 9.22 28.91
C LEU A 13 -54.96 9.52 27.72
N ILE A 14 -53.66 9.76 27.96
CA ILE A 14 -52.65 9.75 26.89
C ILE A 14 -51.97 8.39 26.96
N PHE A 15 -52.31 7.56 25.97
CA PHE A 15 -51.81 6.21 25.71
C PHE A 15 -50.76 6.31 24.60
N GLY A 16 -49.57 5.71 24.80
CA GLY A 16 -48.54 5.48 23.76
C GLY A 16 -47.77 6.75 23.35
N VAL A 17 -46.45 6.77 23.26
CA VAL A 17 -45.57 5.75 22.66
C VAL A 17 -44.27 5.72 23.46
N LEU A 18 -43.92 4.54 24.00
CA LEU A 18 -42.53 4.20 24.33
C LEU A 18 -41.75 4.25 23.02
N PHE A 19 -41.10 5.38 22.73
CA PHE A 19 -39.93 5.33 21.87
C PHE A 19 -38.84 4.67 22.70
N SER A 20 -38.75 3.35 22.58
CA SER A 20 -37.47 2.67 22.71
C SER A 20 -36.59 3.30 21.65
N CYS A 21 -35.83 4.32 22.02
CA CYS A 21 -34.66 4.69 21.26
C CYS A 21 -33.73 3.49 21.40
N GLU A 22 -33.82 2.55 20.46
CA GLU A 22 -32.68 1.68 20.19
C GLU A 22 -31.52 2.64 19.97
N LEU A 23 -30.64 2.72 20.97
CA LEU A 23 -29.25 3.06 20.73
C LEU A 23 -28.82 2.06 19.64
N ILE A 24 -28.92 2.48 18.38
CA ILE A 24 -28.04 1.98 17.36
C ILE A 24 -26.68 2.39 17.90
N GLY A 25 -26.03 1.46 18.60
CA GLY A 25 -24.61 1.50 18.85
C GLY A 25 -23.99 1.62 17.46
N GLY A 26 -23.70 2.85 17.07
CA GLY A 26 -22.68 3.10 16.08
C GLY A 26 -21.45 2.46 16.67
N ASP A 27 -21.06 1.34 16.10
CA ASP A 27 -19.85 0.61 16.41
C ASP A 27 -18.69 1.59 16.33
N GLU A 28 -18.34 2.15 17.49
CA GLU A 28 -17.23 3.06 17.63
C GLU A 28 -15.96 2.22 17.47
N SER A 29 -15.22 2.52 16.40
CA SER A 29 -13.92 1.94 16.04
C SER A 29 -13.96 0.48 15.59
N LYS A 30 -14.20 0.27 14.29
CA LYS A 30 -13.35 -0.70 13.60
C LYS A 30 -11.93 -0.16 13.70
N ALA A 31 -11.16 -0.68 14.66
CA ALA A 31 -9.72 -0.47 14.68
C ALA A 31 -9.21 -0.72 13.26
N ASP A 32 -8.41 0.20 12.74
CA ASP A 32 -7.84 0.08 11.40
C ASP A 32 -7.12 -1.27 11.32
N GLU A 33 -7.74 -2.23 10.65
CA GLU A 33 -7.20 -3.58 10.55
C GLU A 33 -5.86 -3.48 9.81
N ILE A 34 -4.78 -3.90 10.46
CA ILE A 34 -3.43 -3.87 9.90
C ILE A 34 -3.11 -5.22 9.29
N THR A 35 -2.64 -5.21 8.04
CA THR A 35 -2.17 -6.37 7.28
C THR A 35 -0.68 -6.25 7.05
N ASN A 36 0.03 -7.38 7.20
CA ASN A 36 1.44 -7.49 6.80
C ASN A 36 1.52 -7.83 5.30
N VAL A 37 2.21 -6.99 4.54
CA VAL A 37 2.50 -7.23 3.12
C VAL A 37 4.00 -7.49 2.97
N THR A 38 4.33 -8.62 2.36
CA THR A 38 5.71 -8.99 2.04
C THR A 38 5.99 -8.73 0.57
N PHE A 39 6.93 -7.82 0.32
CA PHE A 39 7.45 -7.53 -1.01
C PHE A 39 8.65 -8.41 -1.27
N ILE A 40 8.71 -9.02 -2.45
CA ILE A 40 9.81 -9.87 -2.86
C ILE A 40 10.20 -9.47 -4.28
N ILE A 41 11.49 -9.27 -4.51
CA ILE A 41 12.04 -9.04 -5.85
C ILE A 41 13.11 -10.08 -6.17
N ASN A 42 13.26 -10.38 -7.46
CA ASN A 42 14.39 -11.21 -7.92
C ASN A 42 15.71 -10.47 -7.68
N GLY A 43 16.71 -11.17 -7.12
CA GLY A 43 18.03 -10.61 -6.86
C GLY A 43 18.90 -10.38 -8.09
N ASN A 44 18.46 -10.91 -9.24
CA ASN A 44 19.17 -10.83 -10.51
C ASN A 44 18.23 -10.29 -11.60
N PHE A 45 18.68 -9.27 -12.32
CA PHE A 45 17.96 -8.72 -13.46
C PHE A 45 18.56 -9.24 -14.76
N ASN A 46 17.71 -9.79 -15.63
CA ASN A 46 18.03 -10.06 -17.03
C ASN A 46 17.35 -9.00 -17.89
N PHE A 47 18.12 -8.03 -18.37
CA PHE A 47 17.64 -7.08 -19.37
C PHE A 47 17.74 -7.76 -20.74
N GLY A 48 16.61 -7.99 -21.40
CA GLY A 48 16.57 -8.62 -22.72
C GLY A 48 17.51 -7.95 -23.74
N ASN A 49 17.88 -8.69 -24.79
CA ASN A 49 18.78 -8.34 -25.91
C ASN A 49 20.17 -7.73 -25.58
N ILE A 50 20.51 -7.51 -24.31
CA ILE A 50 21.90 -7.23 -23.89
C ILE A 50 22.54 -8.56 -23.51
N THR A 51 23.17 -9.21 -24.49
CA THR A 51 23.54 -10.63 -24.50
C THR A 51 24.63 -11.05 -23.50
N THR A 52 25.05 -10.24 -22.53
CA THR A 52 26.16 -10.62 -21.62
C THR A 52 26.19 -9.91 -20.25
N GLY A 53 25.16 -9.16 -19.87
CA GLY A 53 25.20 -8.42 -18.60
C GLY A 53 24.56 -9.17 -17.43
N TYR A 54 25.34 -9.57 -16.43
CA TYR A 54 24.83 -9.96 -15.12
C TYR A 54 24.78 -8.72 -14.21
N TYR A 55 23.59 -8.39 -13.69
CA TYR A 55 23.37 -7.19 -12.88
C TYR A 55 22.96 -7.58 -11.46
N PRO A 56 23.93 -7.94 -10.60
CA PRO A 56 23.62 -8.26 -9.21
C PRO A 56 23.15 -6.99 -8.49
N ILE A 57 22.02 -7.12 -7.79
CA ILE A 57 21.56 -6.10 -6.85
C ILE A 57 22.51 -6.09 -5.65
N LYS A 58 23.05 -4.91 -5.35
CA LYS A 58 23.84 -4.64 -4.14
C LYS A 58 22.91 -4.25 -2.99
N ASP A 59 22.13 -3.20 -3.20
CA ASP A 59 21.15 -2.69 -2.24
C ASP A 59 19.81 -2.43 -2.94
N SER A 60 18.71 -2.66 -2.23
CA SER A 60 17.36 -2.37 -2.70
C SER A 60 16.48 -1.79 -1.60
N TYR A 61 15.56 -0.92 -1.99
CA TYR A 61 14.69 -0.15 -1.11
C TYR A 61 13.27 -0.08 -1.66
N LEU A 62 12.28 -0.32 -0.80
CA LEU A 62 10.87 -0.09 -1.14
C LEU A 62 10.55 1.39 -0.93
N THR A 63 10.04 2.07 -1.96
CA THR A 63 9.70 3.50 -1.89
C THR A 63 8.26 3.70 -2.33
N GLY A 64 7.49 4.56 -1.68
CA GLY A 64 6.09 4.75 -2.04
C GLY A 64 5.36 5.82 -1.24
N THR A 65 4.04 5.84 -1.38
CA THR A 65 3.17 6.79 -0.68
C THR A 65 3.30 6.71 0.85
N PHE A 66 3.60 5.53 1.39
CA PHE A 66 3.73 5.29 2.84
C PHE A 66 5.01 5.89 3.46
N ASN A 67 6.03 6.22 2.65
CA ASN A 67 7.25 6.88 3.11
C ASN A 67 7.49 8.22 2.41
N ASN A 68 6.43 8.83 1.85
CA ASN A 68 6.50 10.09 1.09
C ASN A 68 7.53 10.06 -0.05
N TRP A 69 7.68 8.91 -0.70
CA TRP A 69 8.65 8.70 -1.77
C TRP A 69 10.11 8.96 -1.35
N ALA A 70 10.43 8.82 -0.06
CA ALA A 70 11.79 8.98 0.44
C ALA A 70 12.72 7.91 -0.14
N VAL A 71 13.69 8.37 -0.95
CA VAL A 71 14.71 7.55 -1.61
C VAL A 71 15.70 7.02 -0.57
N ALA A 72 16.13 5.77 -0.73
CA ALA A 72 17.14 5.12 0.12
C ALA A 72 16.83 5.18 1.64
N ASP A 73 15.55 5.23 2.01
CA ASP A 73 15.10 5.18 3.40
C ASP A 73 15.54 3.87 4.06
N SER A 74 16.41 3.95 5.07
CA SER A 74 16.94 2.79 5.78
C SER A 74 15.86 1.92 6.42
N SER A 75 14.72 2.51 6.80
CA SER A 75 13.59 1.75 7.35
C SER A 75 12.92 0.88 6.30
N CYS A 76 13.11 1.20 5.01
CA CYS A 76 12.54 0.50 3.87
C CYS A 76 13.58 -0.28 3.05
N LYS A 77 14.78 -0.49 3.61
CA LYS A 77 15.82 -1.32 3.02
C LYS A 77 15.38 -2.79 2.99
N MET A 78 15.44 -3.40 1.81
CA MET A 78 15.13 -4.82 1.64
C MET A 78 16.32 -5.69 2.05
N THR A 79 16.02 -6.86 2.59
CA THR A 79 17.03 -7.82 3.06
C THR A 79 17.25 -8.90 2.01
N LYS A 80 18.52 -9.13 1.66
CA LYS A 80 18.92 -10.23 0.78
C LYS A 80 18.71 -11.57 1.47
N GLN A 81 17.97 -12.45 0.82
CA GLN A 81 17.63 -13.79 1.26
C GLN A 81 18.67 -14.81 0.77
N SER A 82 18.68 -16.01 1.36
CA SER A 82 19.61 -17.08 1.03
C SER A 82 19.50 -17.57 -0.42
N ASN A 83 18.31 -17.45 -1.02
CA ASN A 83 18.06 -17.78 -2.43
C ASN A 83 18.47 -16.67 -3.41
N GLY A 84 19.07 -15.59 -2.91
CA GLY A 84 19.51 -14.45 -3.72
C GLY A 84 18.47 -13.34 -3.87
N ASN A 85 17.18 -13.59 -3.62
CA ASN A 85 16.11 -12.59 -3.71
C ASN A 85 16.23 -11.54 -2.60
N PHE A 86 15.53 -10.41 -2.76
CA PHE A 86 15.41 -9.42 -1.70
C PHE A 86 13.96 -9.35 -1.23
N SER A 87 13.76 -9.17 0.08
CA SER A 87 12.43 -9.03 0.65
C SER A 87 12.34 -8.00 1.76
N ILE A 88 11.13 -7.48 1.97
CA ILE A 88 10.77 -6.65 3.11
C ILE A 88 9.30 -6.89 3.45
N THR A 89 8.97 -6.89 4.74
CA THR A 89 7.58 -6.94 5.22
C THR A 89 7.22 -5.59 5.83
N LYS A 90 6.06 -5.07 5.46
CA LYS A 90 5.52 -3.79 5.96
C LYS A 90 4.07 -3.96 6.39
N GLU A 91 3.74 -3.22 7.44
CA GLU A 91 2.38 -3.11 7.96
C GLU A 91 1.64 -2.01 7.21
N PHE A 92 0.47 -2.34 6.68
CA PHE A 92 -0.43 -1.37 6.06
C PHE A 92 -1.85 -1.58 6.55
N LYS A 93 -2.63 -0.50 6.50
CA LYS A 93 -4.07 -0.56 6.72
C LYS A 93 -4.74 -1.38 5.61
N LYS A 94 -5.53 -2.37 6.00
CA LYS A 94 -6.34 -3.18 5.10
C LYS A 94 -7.31 -2.32 4.28
N GLY A 95 -7.46 -2.64 3.00
CA GLY A 95 -8.27 -1.87 2.06
C GLY A 95 -7.68 -0.52 1.65
N SER A 96 -6.50 -0.15 2.17
CA SER A 96 -5.79 1.03 1.67
C SER A 96 -5.16 0.76 0.30
N THR A 97 -4.94 1.83 -0.46
CA THR A 97 -4.19 1.76 -1.72
C THR A 97 -2.81 2.38 -1.50
N ILE A 98 -1.76 1.63 -1.82
CA ILE A 98 -0.40 2.14 -1.83
C ILE A 98 0.12 2.21 -3.26
N LYS A 99 0.88 3.26 -3.56
CA LYS A 99 1.69 3.34 -4.78
C LYS A 99 3.14 3.20 -4.40
N PHE A 100 3.90 2.40 -5.15
CA PHE A 100 5.28 2.11 -4.82
C PHE A 100 6.16 1.87 -6.06
N LYS A 101 7.46 1.99 -5.84
CA LYS A 101 8.57 1.62 -6.73
C LYS A 101 9.62 0.87 -5.91
N ILE A 102 10.43 0.06 -6.58
CA ILE A 102 11.57 -0.62 -5.98
C ILE A 102 12.84 0.03 -6.51
N GLN A 103 13.53 0.74 -5.65
CA GLN A 103 14.81 1.33 -5.99
C GLN A 103 15.91 0.30 -5.81
N CYS A 104 16.72 0.07 -6.83
CA CYS A 104 17.85 -0.84 -6.75
C CYS A 104 19.14 -0.14 -7.13
N THR A 105 20.20 -0.47 -6.42
CA THR A 105 21.57 -0.22 -6.87
C THR A 105 22.14 -1.54 -7.36
N THR A 106 22.61 -1.55 -8.59
CA THR A 106 23.35 -2.68 -9.14
C THR A 106 24.81 -2.31 -9.30
N THR A 107 25.67 -3.31 -9.20
CA THR A 107 27.05 -3.17 -9.69
C THR A 107 27.11 -3.83 -11.06
N TYR A 108 27.40 -3.05 -12.10
CA TYR A 108 27.66 -3.59 -13.43
C TYR A 108 29.15 -3.46 -13.74
N THR A 109 29.75 -4.54 -14.24
CA THR A 109 31.10 -4.53 -14.78
C THR A 109 30.98 -4.78 -16.28
N ILE A 110 31.34 -3.79 -17.10
CA ILE A 110 31.58 -4.03 -18.52
C ILE A 110 32.99 -4.59 -18.61
N GLU A 111 33.14 -5.90 -18.83
CA GLU A 111 34.44 -6.57 -18.89
C GLU A 111 35.35 -6.05 -20.04
N ASN A 112 34.85 -5.16 -20.92
CA ASN A 112 35.53 -4.68 -22.12
C ASN A 112 35.68 -3.14 -22.22
N GLU A 113 35.43 -2.37 -21.15
CA GLU A 113 35.71 -0.92 -21.15
C GLU A 113 36.64 -0.52 -20.00
N GLU A 114 37.73 0.17 -20.35
CA GLU A 114 38.64 0.82 -19.41
C GLU A 114 38.43 2.34 -19.47
N PRO A 115 38.04 3.00 -18.37
CA PRO A 115 37.72 2.46 -17.05
C PRO A 115 36.28 1.90 -16.95
N PRO A 116 35.99 1.01 -15.97
CA PRO A 116 34.65 0.49 -15.76
C PRO A 116 33.64 1.60 -15.43
N ILE A 117 32.53 1.65 -16.18
CA ILE A 117 31.43 2.59 -15.96
C ILE A 117 30.52 2.05 -14.85
N TRP A 118 30.42 2.81 -13.75
CA TRP A 118 29.45 2.55 -12.69
C TRP A 118 28.13 3.25 -13.04
N ILE A 119 27.13 2.50 -13.51
CA ILE A 119 25.77 3.04 -13.68
C ILE A 119 25.05 2.89 -12.35
N SER A 120 24.83 4.00 -11.65
CA SER A 120 24.19 4.05 -10.33
C SER A 120 22.77 4.61 -10.41
N GLN A 121 21.95 4.11 -11.33
CA GLN A 121 20.50 4.37 -11.37
C GLN A 121 19.89 3.54 -12.51
N MET A 122 18.84 2.78 -12.20
CA MET A 122 18.03 2.10 -13.21
C MET A 122 16.78 2.95 -13.48
N ASP A 123 16.39 3.05 -14.75
CA ASP A 123 15.15 3.73 -15.11
C ASP A 123 13.93 2.97 -14.58
N SER A 124 12.97 3.74 -14.06
CA SER A 124 11.83 3.23 -13.28
C SER A 124 10.88 2.29 -14.04
N GLU A 125 10.93 2.28 -15.38
CA GLU A 125 10.10 1.41 -16.22
C GLU A 125 10.47 -0.09 -16.12
N TYR A 126 11.72 -0.40 -15.74
CA TYR A 126 12.19 -1.78 -15.58
C TYR A 126 11.96 -2.32 -14.17
N GLU A 127 11.90 -1.45 -13.16
CA GLU A 127 11.98 -1.82 -11.73
C GLU A 127 10.82 -2.72 -11.26
N ASN A 128 9.63 -2.56 -11.83
CA ASN A 128 8.45 -3.30 -11.36
C ASN A 128 8.23 -4.65 -12.03
N ARG A 129 8.92 -4.96 -13.14
CA ARG A 129 8.79 -6.26 -13.83
C ARG A 129 9.46 -7.42 -13.08
N PHE A 130 10.14 -7.11 -11.98
CA PHE A 130 10.91 -8.06 -11.18
C PHE A 130 10.30 -8.31 -9.79
N VAL A 131 9.15 -7.71 -9.51
CA VAL A 131 8.36 -7.95 -8.30
C VAL A 131 7.73 -9.35 -8.40
N LEU A 132 8.14 -10.21 -7.50
CA LEU A 132 7.60 -11.58 -7.34
C LEU A 132 6.43 -11.61 -6.35
N SER A 133 6.31 -10.59 -5.50
CA SER A 133 5.21 -10.42 -4.55
C SER A 133 5.12 -8.95 -4.12
N PRO A 134 3.91 -8.40 -3.92
CA PRO A 134 2.62 -9.01 -4.28
C PRO A 134 2.42 -9.11 -5.80
N LEU A 135 1.71 -10.14 -6.26
CA LEU A 135 1.45 -10.37 -7.70
C LEU A 135 0.25 -9.56 -8.22
N ASP A 136 -0.71 -9.26 -7.35
CA ASP A 136 -1.93 -8.51 -7.68
C ASP A 136 -1.66 -7.00 -7.59
N VAL A 137 -0.80 -6.50 -8.48
CA VAL A 137 -0.50 -5.06 -8.60
C VAL A 137 -0.97 -4.53 -9.95
N THR A 138 -1.49 -3.31 -9.96
CA THR A 138 -1.75 -2.55 -11.19
C THR A 138 -0.66 -1.51 -11.40
N PHE A 139 -0.70 -0.84 -12.55
CA PHE A 139 0.32 0.14 -12.93
C PHE A 139 -0.33 1.45 -13.32
N GLU A 140 0.21 2.55 -12.82
CA GLU A 140 -0.24 3.91 -13.12
C GLU A 140 0.94 4.78 -13.51
N ASP A 141 0.81 5.51 -14.62
CA ASP A 141 1.73 6.57 -15.04
C ASP A 141 1.71 7.69 -13.99
N ASP A 142 2.88 8.12 -13.54
CA ASP A 142 3.04 9.19 -12.56
C ASP A 142 3.11 10.59 -13.16
N GLY A 143 3.15 10.71 -14.49
CA GLY A 143 3.25 11.97 -15.23
C GLY A 143 4.67 12.53 -15.30
N PHE A 144 5.68 11.79 -14.82
CA PHE A 144 7.09 12.19 -14.76
C PHE A 144 8.00 11.12 -15.36
N GLU A 145 7.58 10.53 -16.49
CA GLU A 145 8.33 9.47 -17.19
C GLU A 145 8.55 8.20 -16.33
N GLY A 146 7.64 7.96 -15.38
CA GLY A 146 7.69 6.80 -14.51
C GLY A 146 6.35 6.09 -14.35
N ILE A 147 6.42 4.79 -14.09
CA ILE A 147 5.24 3.97 -13.81
C ILE A 147 5.31 3.49 -12.35
N ASN A 148 4.28 3.81 -11.57
CA ASN A 148 4.12 3.32 -10.21
C ASN A 148 3.40 1.97 -10.21
N ALA A 149 3.87 1.02 -9.40
CA ALA A 149 3.07 -0.12 -9.02
C ALA A 149 2.01 0.33 -8.00
N VAL A 150 0.80 -0.17 -8.12
CA VAL A 150 -0.33 0.16 -7.25
C VAL A 150 -0.89 -1.12 -6.66
N LEU A 151 -0.97 -1.17 -5.33
CA LEU A 151 -1.47 -2.31 -4.57
C LEU A 151 -2.68 -1.88 -3.75
N LEU A 152 -3.79 -2.63 -3.89
CA LEU A 152 -4.86 -2.64 -2.91
C LEU A 152 -4.50 -3.64 -1.81
N VAL A 153 -4.33 -3.15 -0.58
CA VAL A 153 -3.94 -3.98 0.57
C VAL A 153 -5.09 -4.94 0.92
N PRO A 154 -4.86 -6.27 0.93
CA PRO A 154 -5.90 -7.28 1.14
C PRO A 154 -6.39 -7.34 2.59
#